data_AF-A0A9E3LKP5-F1
#
_entry.id   AF-A0A9E3LKP5-F1
#
_cell.length_a   1.000
_cell.length_b   1.000
_cell.length_c   1.000
_cell.angle_alpha   90.00
_cell.angle_beta   90.00
_cell.angle_gamma   90.00
#
_symmetry.space_group_name_H-M   'P 1'
#
loop_
_entity.id
_entity.type
_entity.pdbx_description
1 polymer ?
#
loop_
_entity_poly.entity_id
_entity_poly.type
_entity_poly.pdbx_seq_one_letter_code
_entity_poly.pdbx_strand_id
1 'polypeptide(L)'
;MHVLDAVEPRTKGPGGGGIFPGFLGPPVPQGRGATHVLRGVAVVAAGYLPRAQEALVEMSGPTAALSPLGATHNLVVEFTPAADAPWEDVDVALRRGLLTLAAHLAETALDVEAHEVEHLVPPRHDLDDGLPRVAAVVNLQTQGTFKDVFVYGRSYAGNLPTLLDPAELDDGAVVSGQFGHPSLKNPTYMHQNNPVVAALRARDGADLHFAGVVICPEPVDQDSKAAMAAHTARLCALAGFDAALITKEGGGNADADIALKMDALEDQGITAVGLFAEMPGPDGTGPSIVVPPTRATAMVSTGNYDDRLVLPAVDLALGGATVDLVDRPATDELELPTAVIYCALSPLGWGRLRCEDAA
;
A
#
# COMPACT_ATOMS: atom_id res chain seq x y z
N MET A 1 -9.46 16.04 -8.05
CA MET A 1 -8.55 15.69 -6.94
C MET A 1 -7.32 15.05 -7.55
N HIS A 2 -6.13 15.62 -7.38
CA HIS A 2 -4.88 14.97 -7.77
C HIS A 2 -4.26 14.34 -6.53
N VAL A 3 -4.80 13.19 -6.10
CA VAL A 3 -4.39 12.56 -4.83
C VAL A 3 -2.95 12.09 -4.91
N LEU A 4 -2.15 12.57 -3.95
CA LEU A 4 -0.78 12.14 -3.74
C LEU A 4 -0.81 11.04 -2.70
N ASP A 5 -0.41 11.27 -1.45
CA ASP A 5 -0.43 10.26 -0.38
C ASP A 5 -1.61 10.47 0.59
N ALA A 6 -1.97 9.42 1.33
CA ALA A 6 -2.95 9.47 2.41
C ALA A 6 -2.39 8.77 3.64
N VAL A 7 -2.71 9.29 4.83
CA VAL A 7 -2.16 8.82 6.11
C VAL A 7 -3.29 8.69 7.13
N GLU A 8 -3.35 7.57 7.84
CA GLU A 8 -4.24 7.44 9.00
C GLU A 8 -3.61 8.15 10.20
N PRO A 9 -4.34 9.06 10.89
CA PRO A 9 -3.84 9.70 12.10
C PRO A 9 -3.55 8.66 13.18
N ARG A 10 -2.28 8.52 13.53
CA ARG A 10 -1.79 7.64 14.60
C ARG A 10 -0.77 8.36 15.47
N THR A 11 -0.75 8.07 16.76
CA THR A 11 0.29 8.56 17.68
C THR A 11 0.52 7.57 18.82
N LYS A 12 1.72 7.58 19.40
CA LYS A 12 2.01 6.90 20.68
C LYS A 12 1.97 7.85 21.87
N GLY A 13 1.59 9.11 21.65
CA GLY A 13 1.64 10.17 22.62
C GLY A 13 3.05 10.55 23.08
N PRO A 14 3.16 11.61 23.90
CA PRO A 14 4.45 12.04 24.46
C PRO A 14 5.13 10.91 25.26
N GLY A 15 6.38 10.60 24.90
CA GLY A 15 7.17 9.56 25.57
C GLY A 15 6.91 8.13 25.12
N GLY A 16 5.93 7.88 24.23
CA GLY A 16 5.59 6.55 23.71
C GLY A 16 6.52 5.99 22.64
N GLY A 17 7.65 6.65 22.35
CA GLY A 17 8.63 6.22 21.34
C GLY A 17 8.40 6.77 19.92
N GLY A 18 7.27 7.42 19.68
CA GLY A 18 6.93 8.07 18.41
C GLY A 18 6.28 7.15 17.37
N ILE A 19 5.81 7.77 16.28
CA ILE A 19 5.20 7.14 15.10
C ILE A 19 6.05 7.52 13.86
N PHE A 20 5.90 6.82 12.74
CA PHE A 20 6.67 7.05 11.50
C PHE A 20 8.18 7.11 11.79
N PRO A 21 8.80 6.00 12.24
CA PRO A 21 10.20 5.99 12.65
C PRO A 21 11.11 6.51 11.53
N GLY A 22 12.09 7.33 11.90
CA GLY A 22 12.96 8.07 11.00
C GLY A 22 12.38 9.37 10.43
N PHE A 23 11.07 9.59 10.52
CA PHE A 23 10.44 10.87 10.20
C PHE A 23 10.08 11.65 11.46
N LEU A 24 9.20 11.10 12.31
CA LEU A 24 8.71 11.74 13.54
C LEU A 24 9.18 11.02 14.82
N GLY A 25 9.85 9.87 14.67
CA GLY A 25 10.50 9.15 15.75
C GLY A 25 11.92 8.71 15.37
N PRO A 26 12.68 8.11 16.29
CA PRO A 26 13.99 7.54 15.97
C PRO A 26 13.89 6.45 14.88
N PRO A 27 14.89 6.33 13.97
CA PRO A 27 14.90 5.33 12.91
C PRO A 27 15.34 3.95 13.44
N VAL A 28 14.57 3.40 14.37
CA VAL A 28 14.80 2.08 14.97
C VAL A 28 13.54 1.22 14.84
N PRO A 29 13.66 -0.11 14.94
CA PRO A 29 12.49 -0.98 14.95
C PRO A 29 11.47 -0.57 16.03
N GLN A 30 10.19 -0.56 15.66
CA GLN A 30 9.06 -0.18 16.53
C GLN A 30 8.12 -1.38 16.69
N GLY A 31 6.80 -1.19 16.76
CA GLY A 31 5.80 -2.26 16.87
C GLY A 31 5.44 -2.67 18.30
N ARG A 32 5.76 -1.83 19.30
CA ARG A 32 5.51 -2.12 20.73
C ARG A 32 4.80 -0.99 21.44
N GLY A 33 4.09 -1.34 22.52
CA GLY A 33 3.36 -0.39 23.36
C GLY A 33 1.93 -0.19 22.88
N ALA A 34 1.38 1.01 23.11
CA ALA A 34 0.04 1.39 22.67
C ALA A 34 0.14 2.47 21.59
N THR A 35 -0.63 2.30 20.52
CA THR A 35 -0.77 3.27 19.44
C THR A 35 -2.22 3.73 19.41
N HIS A 36 -2.44 5.03 19.61
CA HIS A 36 -3.74 5.67 19.50
C HIS A 36 -4.03 5.95 18.03
N VAL A 37 -5.21 5.52 17.56
CA VAL A 37 -5.61 5.58 16.16
C VAL A 37 -6.94 6.34 16.05
N LEU A 38 -7.01 7.35 15.19
CA LEU A 38 -8.29 7.94 14.80
C LEU A 38 -8.88 7.15 13.63
N ARG A 39 -9.49 6.01 13.98
CA ARG A 39 -10.07 5.09 13.01
C ARG A 39 -11.13 5.79 12.17
N GLY A 40 -11.10 5.57 10.85
CA GLY A 40 -12.06 6.16 9.91
C GLY A 40 -11.73 7.59 9.49
N VAL A 41 -10.53 8.10 9.81
CA VAL A 41 -10.03 9.41 9.36
C VAL A 41 -8.82 9.20 8.47
N ALA A 42 -8.69 10.01 7.40
CA ALA A 42 -7.46 10.07 6.62
C ALA A 42 -7.06 11.52 6.36
N VAL A 43 -5.77 11.81 6.52
CA VAL A 43 -5.18 13.07 6.04
C VAL A 43 -4.64 12.81 4.64
N VAL A 44 -5.15 13.56 3.66
CA VAL A 44 -4.92 13.30 2.23
C VAL A 44 -4.19 14.48 1.62
N ALA A 45 -2.99 14.27 1.10
CA ALA A 45 -2.31 15.27 0.29
C ALA A 45 -2.88 15.25 -1.13
N ALA A 46 -3.24 16.42 -1.66
CA ALA A 46 -3.67 16.56 -3.05
C ALA A 46 -3.00 17.78 -3.70
N GLY A 47 -2.58 17.62 -4.94
CA GLY A 47 -1.94 18.69 -5.70
C GLY A 47 -0.97 18.17 -6.75
N TYR A 48 -0.27 19.11 -7.39
CA TYR A 48 0.66 18.81 -8.46
C TYR A 48 2.04 18.44 -7.92
N LEU A 49 2.56 17.29 -8.38
CA LEU A 49 3.98 16.94 -8.35
C LEU A 49 4.40 16.45 -9.74
N PRO A 50 5.65 16.67 -10.17
CA PRO A 50 6.13 16.13 -11.43
C PRO A 50 5.97 14.61 -11.48
N ARG A 51 5.54 14.09 -12.63
CA ARG A 51 5.35 12.64 -12.88
C ARG A 51 4.25 11.98 -12.04
N ALA A 52 3.56 12.73 -11.17
CA ALA A 52 2.33 12.25 -10.55
C ALA A 52 1.27 12.05 -11.62
N GLN A 53 0.55 10.93 -11.54
CA GLN A 53 -0.56 10.63 -12.44
C GLN A 53 -1.89 11.09 -11.84
N GLU A 54 -2.86 11.39 -12.69
CA GLU A 54 -4.23 11.78 -12.32
C GLU A 54 -4.86 10.72 -11.41
N ALA A 55 -5.28 11.11 -10.20
CA ALA A 55 -5.62 10.17 -9.13
C ALA A 55 -6.83 10.64 -8.33
N LEU A 56 -7.97 9.96 -8.47
CA LEU A 56 -9.27 10.41 -7.97
C LEU A 56 -9.80 9.50 -6.87
N VAL A 57 -10.46 10.11 -5.88
CA VAL A 57 -11.27 9.41 -4.88
C VAL A 57 -12.69 9.93 -5.01
N GLU A 58 -13.63 9.05 -5.32
CA GLU A 58 -15.04 9.35 -5.21
C GLU A 58 -15.51 9.14 -3.77
N MET A 59 -16.32 10.07 -3.24
CA MET A 59 -16.84 9.98 -1.86
C MET A 59 -18.32 9.60 -1.76
N SER A 60 -19.12 9.87 -2.80
CA SER A 60 -20.59 9.88 -2.68
C SER A 60 -21.33 8.97 -3.66
N GLY A 61 -20.66 8.38 -4.64
CA GLY A 61 -21.32 7.53 -5.63
C GLY A 61 -20.77 6.10 -5.69
N PRO A 62 -21.08 5.35 -6.76
CA PRO A 62 -20.99 3.89 -6.79
C PRO A 62 -19.55 3.36 -6.74
N THR A 63 -18.55 4.19 -7.09
CA THR A 63 -17.13 3.81 -7.08
C THR A 63 -16.45 4.15 -5.75
N ALA A 64 -17.13 4.84 -4.82
CA ALA A 64 -16.55 5.23 -3.53
C ALA A 64 -15.98 4.04 -2.75
N ALA A 65 -16.67 2.90 -2.77
CA ALA A 65 -16.22 1.68 -2.09
C ALA A 65 -14.95 1.05 -2.70
N LEU A 66 -14.55 1.45 -3.91
CA LEU A 66 -13.32 0.95 -4.53
C LEU A 66 -12.07 1.50 -3.85
N SER A 67 -12.12 2.69 -3.26
CA SER A 67 -11.00 3.27 -2.51
C SER A 67 -11.22 3.13 -1.01
N PRO A 68 -10.19 2.84 -0.18
CA PRO A 68 -10.33 2.90 1.27
C PRO A 68 -10.74 4.30 1.75
N LEU A 69 -10.34 5.32 0.99
CA LEU A 69 -10.62 6.70 1.32
C LEU A 69 -12.07 7.11 1.09
N GLY A 70 -12.85 6.33 0.31
CA GLY A 70 -14.27 6.59 0.12
C GLY A 70 -15.11 6.28 1.37
N ALA A 71 -14.56 5.52 2.32
CA ALA A 71 -15.21 5.16 3.58
C ALA A 71 -14.69 5.98 4.79
N THR A 72 -13.81 6.97 4.57
CA THR A 72 -13.19 7.77 5.63
C THR A 72 -13.65 9.23 5.64
N HIS A 73 -13.52 9.86 6.81
CA HIS A 73 -13.54 11.31 6.92
C HIS A 73 -12.19 11.87 6.49
N ASN A 74 -12.17 12.49 5.31
CA ASN A 74 -10.93 12.97 4.70
C ASN A 74 -10.65 14.44 5.05
N LEU A 75 -9.48 14.70 5.63
CA LEU A 75 -8.88 16.02 5.74
C LEU A 75 -7.94 16.23 4.55
N VAL A 76 -8.38 16.99 3.55
CA VAL A 76 -7.60 17.24 2.33
C VAL A 76 -6.64 18.43 2.54
N VAL A 77 -5.37 18.19 2.27
CA VAL A 77 -4.27 19.18 2.34
C VAL A 77 -3.84 19.52 0.92
N GLU A 78 -4.18 20.73 0.48
CA GLU A 78 -3.68 21.32 -0.76
C GLU A 78 -2.46 22.19 -0.45
N PHE A 79 -1.50 22.22 -1.36
CA PHE A 79 -0.25 22.97 -1.18
C PHE A 79 0.09 23.77 -2.43
N THR A 80 0.82 24.87 -2.21
CA THR A 80 1.44 25.64 -3.28
C THR A 80 2.93 25.67 -3.02
N PRO A 81 3.77 25.10 -3.93
CA PRO A 81 5.22 25.18 -3.81
C PRO A 81 5.69 26.63 -3.71
N ALA A 82 6.74 26.87 -2.92
CA ALA A 82 7.43 28.16 -2.97
C ALA A 82 8.03 28.38 -4.37
N ALA A 83 8.13 29.65 -4.79
CA ALA A 83 8.74 29.98 -6.08
C ALA A 83 10.16 29.41 -6.16
N ASP A 84 10.48 28.80 -7.31
CA ASP A 84 11.79 28.18 -7.62
C ASP A 84 12.23 27.04 -6.67
N ALA A 85 11.33 26.51 -5.83
CA ALA A 85 11.64 25.38 -4.98
C ALA A 85 11.94 24.11 -5.83
N PRO A 86 13.06 23.41 -5.59
CA PRO A 86 13.30 22.11 -6.20
C PRO A 86 12.16 21.14 -5.85
N TRP A 87 11.70 20.35 -6.82
CA TRP A 87 10.56 19.46 -6.61
C TRP A 87 10.84 18.35 -5.61
N GLU A 88 12.09 17.94 -5.47
CA GLU A 88 12.55 17.01 -4.44
C GLU A 88 12.35 17.60 -3.04
N ASP A 89 12.62 18.90 -2.84
CA ASP A 89 12.40 19.58 -1.57
C ASP A 89 10.90 19.76 -1.28
N VAL A 90 10.09 20.01 -2.32
CA VAL A 90 8.63 20.06 -2.22
C VAL A 90 8.06 18.72 -1.75
N ASP A 91 8.49 17.61 -2.34
CA ASP A 91 8.07 16.27 -1.94
C ASP A 91 8.47 15.93 -0.50
N VAL A 92 9.71 16.26 -0.11
CA VAL A 92 10.17 16.10 1.29
C VAL A 92 9.31 16.94 2.24
N ALA A 93 9.03 18.20 1.91
CA ALA A 93 8.22 19.08 2.74
C ALA A 93 6.77 18.57 2.85
N LEU A 94 6.17 18.14 1.74
CA LEU A 94 4.82 17.59 1.70
C LEU A 94 4.72 16.33 2.56
N ARG A 95 5.63 15.37 2.38
CA ARG A 95 5.65 14.12 3.16
C ARG A 95 5.79 14.42 4.66
N ARG A 96 6.79 15.21 5.06
CA ARG A 96 6.99 15.55 6.47
C ARG A 96 5.80 16.31 7.06
N GLY A 97 5.24 17.25 6.31
CA GLY A 97 4.06 18.02 6.73
C GLY A 97 2.83 17.12 6.91
N LEU A 98 2.56 16.23 5.96
CA LEU A 98 1.43 15.30 6.00
C LEU A 98 1.51 14.36 7.21
N LEU A 99 2.67 13.73 7.43
CA LEU A 99 2.90 12.86 8.59
C LEU A 99 2.75 13.64 9.91
N THR A 100 3.31 14.85 9.98
CA THR A 100 3.24 15.69 11.19
C THR A 100 1.80 16.06 11.51
N LEU A 101 1.02 16.46 10.50
CA LEU A 101 -0.39 16.80 10.67
C LEU A 101 -1.20 15.58 11.13
N ALA A 102 -0.98 14.40 10.54
CA ALA A 102 -1.65 13.18 10.93
C ALA A 102 -1.34 12.79 12.39
N ALA A 103 -0.08 12.85 12.79
CA ALA A 103 0.31 12.57 14.18
C ALA A 103 -0.31 13.59 15.16
N HIS A 104 -0.25 14.89 14.82
CA HIS A 104 -0.82 15.95 15.64
C HIS A 104 -2.33 15.81 15.80
N LEU A 105 -3.04 15.47 14.73
CA LEU A 105 -4.49 15.24 14.78
C LEU A 105 -4.83 14.11 15.75
N ALA A 106 -4.10 12.99 15.71
CA ALA A 106 -4.29 11.89 16.66
C ALA A 106 -3.99 12.27 18.11
N GLU A 107 -3.00 13.15 18.35
CA GLU A 107 -2.67 13.65 19.70
C GLU A 107 -3.82 14.43 20.34
N THR A 108 -4.69 15.06 19.55
CA THR A 108 -5.84 15.80 20.08
C THR A 108 -6.87 14.91 20.80
N ALA A 109 -6.78 13.59 20.62
CA ALA A 109 -7.70 12.62 21.22
C ALA A 109 -7.04 11.75 22.31
N LEU A 110 -5.83 12.06 22.78
CA LEU A 110 -5.13 11.24 23.78
C LEU A 110 -5.89 11.11 25.11
N ASP A 111 -6.62 12.15 25.50
CA ASP A 111 -7.40 12.18 26.75
C ASP A 111 -8.83 11.62 26.58
N VAL A 112 -9.16 11.10 25.39
CA VAL A 112 -10.47 10.53 25.08
C VAL A 112 -10.43 9.01 25.30
N GLU A 113 -11.47 8.46 25.92
CA GLU A 113 -11.61 7.01 26.06
C GLU A 113 -11.77 6.35 24.69
N ALA A 114 -10.98 5.30 24.45
CA ALA A 114 -11.01 4.58 23.19
C ALA A 114 -12.36 3.87 23.00
N HIS A 115 -12.95 4.01 21.81
CA HIS A 115 -14.17 3.28 21.46
C HIS A 115 -13.95 1.78 21.37
N GLU A 116 -12.76 1.39 20.91
CA GLU A 116 -12.32 0.00 20.76
C GLU A 116 -10.82 -0.09 21.09
N VAL A 117 -10.42 -1.23 21.66
CA VAL A 117 -9.02 -1.55 21.93
C VAL A 117 -8.69 -2.89 21.29
N GLU A 118 -7.79 -2.87 20.32
CA GLU A 118 -7.28 -4.07 19.64
C GLU A 118 -5.96 -4.51 20.30
N HIS A 119 -5.83 -5.80 20.61
CA HIS A 119 -4.61 -6.39 21.12
C HIS A 119 -3.88 -7.15 20.02
N LEU A 120 -2.80 -6.57 19.50
CA LEU A 120 -1.97 -7.19 18.48
C LEU A 120 -1.04 -8.24 19.10
N VAL A 121 -1.12 -9.47 18.60
CA VAL A 121 -0.24 -10.58 19.01
C VAL A 121 0.90 -10.70 17.99
N PRO A 122 2.17 -10.75 18.42
CA PRO A 122 3.28 -10.93 17.51
C PRO A 122 3.28 -12.34 16.89
N PRO A 123 3.79 -12.51 15.66
CA PRO A 123 3.98 -13.81 15.02
C PRO A 123 4.68 -14.83 15.93
N ARG A 124 4.21 -16.08 15.90
CA ARG A 124 4.79 -17.19 16.67
C ARG A 124 5.61 -18.10 15.78
N HIS A 125 6.86 -18.34 16.16
CA HIS A 125 7.82 -19.02 15.30
C HIS A 125 8.07 -20.49 15.66
N ASP A 126 7.51 -20.99 16.76
CA ASP A 126 7.85 -22.26 17.40
C ASP A 126 6.64 -23.17 17.67
N LEU A 127 5.55 -22.98 16.91
CA LEU A 127 4.35 -23.82 17.02
C LEU A 127 4.48 -25.07 16.16
N ASP A 128 4.20 -26.23 16.77
CA ASP A 128 4.23 -27.56 16.14
C ASP A 128 2.88 -28.25 16.35
N ASP A 129 1.83 -27.65 15.80
CA ASP A 129 0.45 -28.16 15.80
C ASP A 129 -0.04 -28.57 14.40
N GLY A 130 0.85 -28.52 13.41
CA GLY A 130 0.61 -28.94 12.03
C GLY A 130 -0.06 -27.88 11.13
N LEU A 131 -0.34 -26.67 11.63
CA LEU A 131 -0.82 -25.58 10.78
C LEU A 131 0.32 -24.95 9.95
N PRO A 132 0.06 -24.56 8.69
CA PRO A 132 1.08 -23.96 7.84
C PRO A 132 1.46 -22.56 8.33
N ARG A 133 2.74 -22.24 8.25
CA ARG A 133 3.33 -20.95 8.64
C ARG A 133 3.32 -20.03 7.43
N VAL A 134 2.43 -19.05 7.45
CA VAL A 134 2.15 -18.17 6.30
C VAL A 134 2.66 -16.78 6.57
N ALA A 135 3.46 -16.24 5.64
CA ALA A 135 3.97 -14.87 5.70
C ALA A 135 3.34 -13.97 4.61
N ALA A 136 3.44 -12.67 4.82
CA ALA A 136 3.20 -11.68 3.76
C ALA A 136 4.53 -11.19 3.19
N VAL A 137 4.69 -11.22 1.87
CA VAL A 137 5.82 -10.61 1.16
C VAL A 137 5.29 -9.34 0.48
N VAL A 138 5.67 -8.18 1.01
CA VAL A 138 5.19 -6.87 0.56
C VAL A 138 6.26 -6.19 -0.29
N ASN A 139 6.07 -6.17 -1.60
CA ASN A 139 6.95 -5.40 -2.49
C ASN A 139 6.64 -3.90 -2.39
N LEU A 140 7.69 -3.10 -2.32
CA LEU A 140 7.67 -1.65 -2.17
C LEU A 140 8.32 -1.02 -3.41
N GLN A 141 7.60 -0.12 -4.09
CA GLN A 141 8.11 0.45 -5.34
C GLN A 141 9.34 1.34 -5.11
N THR A 142 10.49 0.99 -5.69
CA THR A 142 11.75 1.72 -5.56
C THR A 142 12.34 2.03 -6.94
N GLN A 143 11.63 2.84 -7.73
CA GLN A 143 11.91 3.09 -9.15
C GLN A 143 12.36 4.54 -9.43
N GLY A 144 12.81 5.24 -8.39
CA GLY A 144 13.39 6.59 -8.45
C GLY A 144 12.42 7.70 -8.02
N THR A 145 12.79 8.95 -8.26
CA THR A 145 12.06 10.13 -7.77
C THR A 145 10.58 10.08 -8.15
N PHE A 146 9.70 10.35 -7.16
CA PHE A 146 8.23 10.29 -7.27
C PHE A 146 7.65 8.87 -7.47
N LYS A 147 8.49 7.84 -7.37
CA LYS A 147 8.15 6.41 -7.43
C LYS A 147 9.03 5.64 -6.45
N ASP A 148 9.04 6.10 -5.20
CA ASP A 148 9.90 5.55 -4.15
C ASP A 148 9.09 5.30 -2.88
N VAL A 149 9.57 4.42 -2.02
CA VAL A 149 8.96 4.10 -0.73
C VAL A 149 10.02 4.19 0.35
N PHE A 150 9.63 4.77 1.48
CA PHE A 150 10.54 5.09 2.57
C PHE A 150 10.32 4.13 3.73
N VAL A 151 11.41 3.53 4.19
CA VAL A 151 11.43 2.65 5.36
C VAL A 151 12.37 3.25 6.40
N TYR A 152 11.88 3.44 7.62
CA TYR A 152 12.59 4.15 8.69
C TYR A 152 13.17 5.52 8.27
N GLY A 153 12.38 6.33 7.54
CA GLY A 153 12.76 7.69 7.15
C GLY A 153 13.69 7.78 5.94
N ARG A 154 14.02 6.67 5.27
CA ARG A 154 14.97 6.63 4.15
C ARG A 154 14.40 5.85 2.98
N SER A 155 14.81 6.22 1.76
CA SER A 155 14.50 5.45 0.56
C SER A 155 14.87 3.98 0.78
N TYR A 156 13.96 3.07 0.43
CA TYR A 156 14.21 1.64 0.50
C TYR A 156 14.98 1.12 -0.71
N ALA A 157 15.21 1.94 -1.73
CA ALA A 157 16.01 1.59 -2.89
C ALA A 157 17.41 1.09 -2.50
N GLY A 158 17.85 -0.02 -3.10
CA GLY A 158 19.17 -0.62 -2.87
C GLY A 158 19.32 -1.38 -1.55
N ASN A 159 18.27 -1.49 -0.73
CA ASN A 159 18.29 -2.35 0.46
C ASN A 159 18.05 -3.82 0.09
N LEU A 160 18.32 -4.72 1.04
CA LEU A 160 17.93 -6.14 0.92
C LEU A 160 16.53 -6.37 1.51
N PRO A 161 15.82 -7.43 1.07
CA PRO A 161 14.58 -7.86 1.71
C PRO A 161 14.76 -7.99 3.23
N THR A 162 13.76 -7.54 4.00
CA THR A 162 13.85 -7.45 5.45
C THR A 162 12.60 -8.05 6.09
N LEU A 163 12.81 -8.95 7.07
CA LEU A 163 11.74 -9.48 7.91
C LEU A 163 11.44 -8.47 9.02
N LEU A 164 10.18 -8.05 9.12
CA LEU A 164 9.69 -7.09 10.10
C LEU A 164 8.68 -7.73 11.05
N ASP A 165 8.58 -7.17 12.25
CA ASP A 165 7.38 -7.39 13.05
C ASP A 165 6.20 -6.68 12.35
N PRO A 166 5.05 -7.35 12.13
CA PRO A 166 3.91 -6.75 11.48
C PRO A 166 3.42 -5.44 12.14
N ALA A 167 3.62 -5.30 13.46
CA ALA A 167 3.26 -4.09 14.20
C ALA A 167 4.11 -2.87 13.82
N GLU A 168 5.25 -3.06 13.15
CA GLU A 168 6.04 -1.95 12.63
C GLU A 168 5.35 -1.24 11.47
N LEU A 169 4.56 -1.97 10.66
CA LEU A 169 3.70 -1.36 9.66
C LEU A 169 2.64 -0.49 10.34
N ASP A 170 2.07 -0.95 11.45
CA ASP A 170 1.07 -0.22 12.20
C ASP A 170 1.60 1.10 12.77
N ASP A 171 2.89 1.11 13.14
CA ASP A 171 3.59 2.30 13.61
C ASP A 171 4.11 3.20 12.47
N GLY A 172 3.79 2.87 11.23
CA GLY A 172 4.15 3.67 10.05
C GLY A 172 5.61 3.53 9.64
N ALA A 173 6.23 2.36 9.84
CA ALA A 173 7.60 2.11 9.40
C ALA A 173 7.77 2.25 7.88
N VAL A 174 6.71 2.04 7.11
CA VAL A 174 6.66 2.19 5.65
C VAL A 174 5.80 3.41 5.30
N VAL A 175 6.39 4.35 4.56
CA VAL A 175 5.74 5.60 4.10
C VAL A 175 5.87 5.69 2.58
N SER A 176 4.75 5.94 1.91
CA SER A 176 4.69 6.04 0.45
C SER A 176 5.28 7.36 -0.04
N GLY A 177 6.06 7.31 -1.11
CA GLY A 177 6.45 8.44 -1.95
C GLY A 177 6.25 8.11 -3.43
N GLN A 178 5.27 7.24 -3.69
CA GLN A 178 4.95 6.72 -5.00
C GLN A 178 3.78 7.54 -5.56
N PHE A 179 3.84 8.07 -6.78
CA PHE A 179 2.76 8.90 -7.34
C PHE A 179 2.26 8.45 -8.72
N GLY A 180 2.52 7.19 -9.10
CA GLY A 180 2.07 6.61 -10.36
C GLY A 180 1.09 5.45 -10.17
N HIS A 181 0.48 4.98 -11.24
CA HIS A 181 -0.52 3.90 -11.26
C HIS A 181 -1.54 4.03 -10.11
N PRO A 182 -2.36 5.08 -10.09
CA PRO A 182 -3.22 5.45 -8.96
C PRO A 182 -4.04 4.28 -8.40
N SER A 183 -4.60 3.43 -9.25
CA SER A 183 -5.38 2.28 -8.81
C SER A 183 -4.56 1.15 -8.19
N LEU A 184 -3.29 1.03 -8.54
CA LEU A 184 -2.35 0.00 -8.03
C LEU A 184 -1.45 0.52 -6.92
N LYS A 185 -1.68 1.76 -6.49
CA LYS A 185 -0.88 2.43 -5.50
C LYS A 185 -1.14 1.88 -4.10
N ASN A 186 -0.07 1.84 -3.29
CA ASN A 186 -0.13 1.55 -1.88
C ASN A 186 0.25 2.82 -1.09
N PRO A 187 -0.71 3.64 -0.66
CA PRO A 187 -0.43 4.81 0.16
C PRO A 187 0.05 4.42 1.56
N THR A 188 0.59 5.39 2.29
CA THR A 188 0.95 5.21 3.71
C THR A 188 -0.23 4.65 4.51
N TYR A 189 -1.45 5.12 4.25
CA TYR A 189 -2.69 4.62 4.84
C TYR A 189 -2.86 3.11 4.66
N MET A 190 -2.58 2.58 3.46
CA MET A 190 -2.71 1.15 3.15
C MET A 190 -1.57 0.32 3.74
N HIS A 191 -0.39 0.89 3.92
CA HIS A 191 0.67 0.23 4.69
C HIS A 191 0.32 0.14 6.18
N GLN A 192 -0.22 1.22 6.76
CA GLN A 192 -0.73 1.24 8.14
C GLN A 192 -1.93 0.29 8.34
N ASN A 193 -2.74 0.09 7.29
CA ASN A 193 -3.97 -0.71 7.31
C ASN A 193 -3.90 -1.87 6.32
N ASN A 194 -2.78 -2.60 6.32
CA ASN A 194 -2.48 -3.62 5.31
C ASN A 194 -3.52 -4.77 5.36
N PRO A 195 -4.39 -4.92 4.34
CA PRO A 195 -5.48 -5.91 4.38
C PRO A 195 -4.99 -7.36 4.40
N VAL A 196 -3.89 -7.67 3.70
CA VAL A 196 -3.27 -9.00 3.76
C VAL A 196 -2.80 -9.32 5.18
N VAL A 197 -2.12 -8.38 5.85
CA VAL A 197 -1.67 -8.57 7.24
C VAL A 197 -2.87 -8.69 8.19
N ALA A 198 -3.91 -7.87 8.02
CA ALA A 198 -5.13 -7.97 8.81
C ALA A 198 -5.82 -9.33 8.64
N ALA A 199 -5.91 -9.84 7.40
CA ALA A 199 -6.49 -11.15 7.11
C ALA A 199 -5.66 -12.30 7.72
N LEU A 200 -4.33 -12.23 7.63
CA LEU A 200 -3.44 -13.22 8.25
C LEU A 200 -3.56 -13.21 9.79
N ARG A 201 -3.61 -12.03 10.42
CA ARG A 201 -3.87 -11.90 11.86
C ARG A 201 -5.21 -12.53 12.27
N ALA A 202 -6.27 -12.30 11.50
CA ALA A 202 -7.60 -12.84 11.80
C ALA A 202 -7.71 -14.37 11.65
N ARG A 203 -6.80 -14.98 10.89
CA ARG A 203 -6.76 -16.41 10.59
C ARG A 203 -5.71 -17.19 11.41
N ASP A 204 -4.86 -16.47 12.14
CA ASP A 204 -3.81 -17.02 12.99
C ASP A 204 -4.38 -17.98 14.05
N GLY A 205 -3.83 -19.19 14.12
CA GLY A 205 -4.27 -20.27 15.00
C GLY A 205 -5.58 -20.97 14.59
N ALA A 206 -6.26 -20.52 13.53
CA ALA A 206 -7.48 -21.15 13.03
C ALA A 206 -7.18 -22.18 11.92
N ASP A 207 -6.50 -21.75 10.86
CA ASP A 207 -6.09 -22.62 9.75
C ASP A 207 -4.70 -22.31 9.18
N LEU A 208 -4.01 -21.34 9.76
CA LEU A 208 -2.61 -21.01 9.52
C LEU A 208 -1.99 -20.40 10.77
N HIS A 209 -0.66 -20.31 10.81
CA HIS A 209 0.06 -19.42 11.71
C HIS A 209 0.62 -18.23 10.93
N PHE A 210 0.27 -17.01 11.33
CA PHE A 210 0.85 -15.81 10.77
C PHE A 210 2.31 -15.69 11.23
N ALA A 211 3.23 -15.90 10.28
CA ALA A 211 4.64 -16.08 10.55
C ALA A 211 5.48 -14.79 10.37
N GLY A 212 4.88 -13.70 9.86
CA GLY A 212 5.54 -12.38 9.78
C GLY A 212 5.40 -11.69 8.43
N VAL A 213 6.06 -10.54 8.30
CA VAL A 213 6.04 -9.71 7.08
C VAL A 213 7.45 -9.54 6.56
N VAL A 214 7.69 -9.87 5.29
CA VAL A 214 8.91 -9.54 4.58
C VAL A 214 8.63 -8.36 3.66
N ILE A 215 9.32 -7.24 3.85
CA ILE A 215 9.32 -6.14 2.89
C ILE A 215 10.45 -6.32 1.87
N CYS A 216 10.19 -6.00 0.61
CA CYS A 216 11.15 -6.16 -0.48
C CYS A 216 11.16 -4.91 -1.37
N PRO A 217 12.32 -4.40 -1.79
CA PRO A 217 12.35 -3.34 -2.79
C PRO A 217 12.00 -3.89 -4.17
N GLU A 218 11.39 -3.04 -4.99
CA GLU A 218 10.98 -3.35 -6.36
C GLU A 218 11.74 -2.42 -7.34
N PRO A 219 12.92 -2.85 -7.81
CA PRO A 219 13.79 -2.05 -8.68
C PRO A 219 13.31 -2.06 -10.15
N VAL A 220 13.99 -1.29 -10.99
CA VAL A 220 13.68 -1.20 -12.43
C VAL A 220 14.43 -2.26 -13.23
N ASP A 221 15.73 -2.46 -12.97
CA ASP A 221 16.59 -3.33 -13.77
C ASP A 221 16.43 -4.82 -13.41
N GLN A 222 16.52 -5.66 -14.44
CA GLN A 222 16.23 -7.09 -14.33
C GLN A 222 17.17 -7.84 -13.38
N ASP A 223 18.45 -7.47 -13.33
CA ASP A 223 19.44 -8.14 -12.49
C ASP A 223 19.13 -7.89 -11.01
N SER A 224 18.78 -6.65 -10.64
CA SER A 224 18.35 -6.33 -9.29
C SER A 224 17.06 -7.04 -8.91
N LYS A 225 16.09 -7.18 -9.83
CA LYS A 225 14.86 -7.96 -9.57
C LYS A 225 15.16 -9.43 -9.25
N ALA A 226 16.02 -10.06 -10.07
CA ALA A 226 16.44 -11.44 -9.86
C ALA A 226 17.19 -11.61 -8.53
N ALA A 227 18.06 -10.66 -8.19
CA ALA A 227 18.74 -10.65 -6.89
C ALA A 227 17.74 -10.53 -5.74
N MET A 228 16.79 -9.58 -5.80
CA MET A 228 15.78 -9.39 -4.76
C MET A 228 14.89 -10.62 -4.62
N ALA A 229 14.52 -11.28 -5.72
CA ALA A 229 13.78 -12.54 -5.69
C ALA A 229 14.55 -13.65 -4.96
N ALA A 230 15.81 -13.87 -5.32
CA ALA A 230 16.64 -14.89 -4.68
C ALA A 230 16.86 -14.61 -3.18
N HIS A 231 17.11 -13.35 -2.80
CA HIS A 231 17.26 -12.96 -1.41
C HIS A 231 15.96 -13.08 -0.61
N THR A 232 14.82 -12.76 -1.21
CA THR A 232 13.50 -12.92 -0.58
C THR A 232 13.23 -14.39 -0.29
N ALA A 233 13.38 -15.26 -1.30
CA ALA A 233 13.15 -16.69 -1.14
C ALA A 233 14.07 -17.32 -0.08
N ARG A 234 15.36 -16.94 -0.09
CA ARG A 234 16.31 -17.38 0.93
C ARG A 234 15.92 -16.92 2.34
N LEU A 235 15.47 -15.67 2.50
CA LEU A 235 15.03 -15.15 3.80
C LEU A 235 13.79 -15.90 4.30
N CYS A 236 12.80 -16.13 3.45
CA CYS A 236 11.60 -16.90 3.78
C CYS A 236 11.93 -18.34 4.19
N ALA A 237 12.85 -19.01 3.47
CA ALA A 237 13.29 -20.36 3.80
C ALA A 237 14.02 -20.41 5.16
N LEU A 238 14.90 -19.44 5.44
CA LEU A 238 15.59 -19.34 6.74
C LEU A 238 14.63 -19.05 7.90
N ALA A 239 13.55 -18.31 7.65
CA ALA A 239 12.49 -18.03 8.62
C ALA A 239 11.52 -19.21 8.82
N GLY A 240 11.64 -20.25 7.98
CA GLY A 240 10.81 -21.46 8.05
C GLY A 240 9.35 -21.18 7.70
N PHE A 241 9.10 -20.43 6.63
CA PHE A 241 7.74 -20.23 6.10
C PHE A 241 7.35 -21.39 5.18
N ASP A 242 6.10 -21.83 5.27
CA ASP A 242 5.53 -22.87 4.42
C ASP A 242 4.83 -22.26 3.19
N ALA A 243 4.27 -21.05 3.35
CA ALA A 243 3.65 -20.31 2.25
C ALA A 243 3.83 -18.79 2.40
N ALA A 244 3.68 -18.07 1.28
CA ALA A 244 3.76 -16.62 1.24
C ALA A 244 2.69 -16.00 0.33
N LEU A 245 1.97 -15.01 0.87
CA LEU A 245 1.12 -14.10 0.10
C LEU A 245 1.99 -12.95 -0.40
N ILE A 246 2.12 -12.78 -1.71
CA ILE A 246 3.01 -11.79 -2.31
C ILE A 246 2.19 -10.66 -2.93
N THR A 247 2.43 -9.44 -2.48
CA THR A 247 1.78 -8.23 -2.99
C THR A 247 2.76 -7.42 -3.81
N LYS A 248 2.26 -6.61 -4.75
CA LYS A 248 3.08 -5.72 -5.59
C LYS A 248 2.64 -4.26 -5.49
N GLU A 249 3.43 -3.35 -6.05
CA GLU A 249 3.04 -1.95 -6.18
C GLU A 249 3.34 -1.45 -7.60
N GLY A 250 2.32 -0.98 -8.31
CA GLY A 250 2.44 -0.52 -9.70
C GLY A 250 2.09 -1.56 -10.77
N GLY A 251 2.25 -1.18 -12.05
CA GLY A 251 1.80 -1.93 -13.23
C GLY A 251 2.80 -2.99 -13.73
N GLY A 252 2.92 -3.14 -15.05
CA GLY A 252 3.65 -4.26 -15.70
C GLY A 252 5.11 -4.47 -15.30
N ASN A 253 5.84 -3.42 -14.88
CA ASN A 253 7.21 -3.61 -14.36
C ASN A 253 7.22 -4.47 -13.09
N ALA A 254 6.22 -4.26 -12.23
CA ALA A 254 6.02 -4.97 -10.96
C ALA A 254 5.57 -6.43 -11.18
N ASP A 255 4.97 -6.75 -12.33
CA ASP A 255 4.57 -8.13 -12.68
C ASP A 255 5.80 -9.04 -12.76
N ALA A 256 6.90 -8.55 -13.33
CA ALA A 256 8.16 -9.31 -13.39
C ALA A 256 8.75 -9.55 -11.98
N ASP A 257 8.62 -8.57 -11.08
CA ASP A 257 9.11 -8.65 -9.71
C ASP A 257 8.37 -9.69 -8.88
N ILE A 258 7.04 -9.71 -8.97
CA ILE A 258 6.21 -10.70 -8.28
C ILE A 258 6.43 -12.09 -8.89
N ALA A 259 6.47 -12.20 -10.23
CA ALA A 259 6.67 -13.48 -10.92
C ALA A 259 8.00 -14.15 -10.53
N LEU A 260 9.11 -13.41 -10.54
CA LEU A 260 10.42 -13.95 -10.15
C LEU A 260 10.45 -14.38 -8.68
N LYS A 261 9.80 -13.61 -7.79
CA LYS A 261 9.72 -13.94 -6.35
C LYS A 261 8.90 -15.20 -6.12
N MET A 262 7.75 -15.32 -6.79
CA MET A 262 6.91 -16.51 -6.71
C MET A 262 7.68 -17.75 -7.17
N ASP A 263 8.34 -17.69 -8.33
CA ASP A 263 9.11 -18.81 -8.85
C ASP A 263 10.28 -19.19 -7.93
N ALA A 264 10.97 -18.19 -7.36
CA ALA A 264 12.07 -18.42 -6.43
C ALA A 264 11.62 -19.05 -5.10
N LEU A 265 10.42 -18.69 -4.61
CA LEU A 265 9.83 -19.28 -3.40
C LEU A 265 9.43 -20.74 -3.64
N GLU A 266 8.79 -21.04 -4.77
CA GLU A 266 8.42 -22.41 -5.15
C GLU A 266 9.65 -23.31 -5.32
N ASP A 267 10.75 -22.78 -5.87
CA ASP A 267 12.03 -23.50 -5.95
C ASP A 267 12.64 -23.82 -4.57
N GLN A 268 12.20 -23.14 -3.50
CA GLN A 268 12.55 -23.45 -2.10
C GLN A 268 11.50 -24.33 -1.40
N GLY A 269 10.43 -24.75 -2.10
CA GLY A 269 9.32 -25.51 -1.52
C GLY A 269 8.35 -24.67 -0.70
N ILE A 270 8.32 -23.35 -0.90
CA ILE A 270 7.42 -22.41 -0.21
C ILE A 270 6.28 -22.06 -1.17
N THR A 271 5.05 -22.40 -0.82
CA THR A 271 3.88 -22.14 -1.68
C THR A 271 3.69 -20.63 -1.87
N ALA A 272 3.67 -20.19 -3.13
CA ALA A 272 3.57 -18.77 -3.49
C ALA A 272 2.18 -18.43 -4.05
N VAL A 273 1.51 -17.44 -3.44
CA VAL A 273 0.23 -16.89 -3.92
C VAL A 273 0.39 -15.40 -4.15
N GLY A 274 0.16 -14.94 -5.38
CA GLY A 274 0.41 -13.56 -5.79
C GLY A 274 -0.88 -12.76 -5.96
N LEU A 275 -0.89 -11.50 -5.52
CA LEU A 275 -1.97 -10.56 -5.79
C LEU A 275 -1.57 -9.62 -6.92
N PHE A 276 -2.44 -9.45 -7.91
CA PHE A 276 -2.20 -8.59 -9.06
C PHE A 276 -3.51 -7.96 -9.55
N ALA A 277 -3.40 -6.97 -10.43
CA ALA A 277 -4.56 -6.44 -11.15
C ALA A 277 -4.40 -6.74 -12.64
N GLU A 278 -5.51 -7.00 -13.31
CA GLU A 278 -5.54 -7.31 -14.73
C GLU A 278 -5.35 -6.04 -15.56
N MET A 279 -4.52 -6.11 -16.61
CA MET A 279 -4.26 -5.01 -17.54
C MET A 279 -4.40 -5.48 -19.00
N PRO A 280 -5.57 -6.01 -19.43
CA PRO A 280 -5.77 -6.56 -20.76
C PRO A 280 -5.88 -5.49 -21.86
N GLY A 281 -5.78 -4.21 -21.50
CA GLY A 281 -5.95 -3.07 -22.39
C GLY A 281 -7.41 -2.67 -22.58
N PRO A 282 -7.66 -1.49 -23.20
CA PRO A 282 -9.01 -0.91 -23.29
C PRO A 282 -10.05 -1.75 -24.04
N ASP A 283 -9.61 -2.64 -24.93
CA ASP A 283 -10.49 -3.56 -25.67
C ASP A 283 -10.57 -4.97 -25.06
N GLY A 284 -9.83 -5.22 -23.97
CA GLY A 284 -9.80 -6.49 -23.25
C GLY A 284 -9.15 -7.65 -24.00
N THR A 285 -8.45 -7.39 -25.12
CA THR A 285 -7.87 -8.46 -25.97
C THR A 285 -6.43 -8.81 -25.63
N GLY A 286 -5.76 -7.97 -24.85
CA GLY A 286 -4.41 -8.19 -24.37
C GLY A 286 -4.34 -9.24 -23.26
N PRO A 287 -3.14 -9.75 -22.96
CA PRO A 287 -2.94 -10.62 -21.81
C PRO A 287 -3.27 -9.88 -20.52
N SER A 288 -3.98 -10.52 -19.59
CA SER A 288 -4.35 -9.90 -18.30
C SER A 288 -3.15 -9.54 -17.43
N ILE A 289 -2.02 -10.22 -17.58
CA ILE A 289 -0.78 -9.93 -16.84
C ILE A 289 0.38 -9.80 -17.84
N VAL A 290 1.26 -8.83 -17.60
CA VAL A 290 2.38 -8.56 -18.53
C VAL A 290 3.44 -9.65 -18.45
N VAL A 291 3.75 -10.10 -17.23
CA VAL A 291 4.74 -11.16 -16.98
C VAL A 291 4.18 -12.14 -15.94
N PRO A 292 3.68 -13.31 -16.35
CA PRO A 292 3.24 -14.33 -15.40
C PRO A 292 4.42 -15.13 -14.82
N PRO A 293 4.30 -15.65 -13.59
CA PRO A 293 5.21 -16.66 -13.06
C PRO A 293 5.17 -17.96 -13.88
N THR A 294 6.25 -18.75 -13.83
CA THR A 294 6.36 -20.02 -14.56
C THR A 294 6.10 -21.24 -13.69
N ARG A 295 6.22 -21.12 -12.37
CA ARG A 295 6.08 -22.20 -11.39
C ARG A 295 4.94 -22.01 -10.39
N ALA A 296 4.44 -20.80 -10.27
CA ALA A 296 3.52 -20.43 -9.20
C ALA A 296 2.27 -21.29 -9.11
N THR A 297 1.82 -21.48 -7.87
CA THR A 297 0.61 -22.21 -7.53
C THR A 297 -0.66 -21.40 -7.84
N ALA A 298 -0.73 -20.12 -7.47
CA ALA A 298 -1.95 -19.32 -7.67
C ALA A 298 -1.68 -17.81 -7.80
N MET A 299 -2.51 -17.13 -8.58
CA MET A 299 -2.58 -15.67 -8.65
C MET A 299 -4.03 -15.21 -8.47
N VAL A 300 -4.22 -14.17 -7.67
CA VAL A 300 -5.53 -13.59 -7.35
C VAL A 300 -5.60 -12.20 -7.95
N SER A 301 -6.59 -11.99 -8.83
CA SER A 301 -6.90 -10.70 -9.41
C SER A 301 -7.61 -9.79 -8.40
N THR A 302 -7.18 -8.54 -8.32
CA THR A 302 -7.86 -7.46 -7.58
C THR A 302 -8.85 -6.69 -8.45
N GLY A 303 -8.97 -7.04 -9.73
CA GLY A 303 -9.88 -6.45 -10.71
C GLY A 303 -9.18 -5.98 -11.99
N ASN A 304 -9.94 -5.32 -12.86
CA ASN A 304 -9.49 -4.89 -14.18
C ASN A 304 -9.13 -3.40 -14.20
N TYR A 305 -7.87 -3.10 -14.54
CA TYR A 305 -7.30 -1.76 -14.64
C TYR A 305 -7.95 -0.90 -15.72
N ASP A 306 -8.37 -1.52 -16.81
CA ASP A 306 -8.89 -0.87 -18.01
C ASP A 306 -10.42 -0.71 -17.99
N ASP A 307 -11.10 -1.31 -17.00
CA ASP A 307 -12.56 -1.24 -16.88
C ASP A 307 -13.04 0.21 -16.72
N ARG A 308 -14.16 0.54 -17.37
CA ARG A 308 -14.68 1.91 -17.48
C ARG A 308 -15.77 2.14 -16.45
N LEU A 309 -15.60 3.20 -15.66
CA LEU A 309 -16.50 3.59 -14.60
C LEU A 309 -17.10 4.96 -14.90
N VAL A 310 -18.33 5.16 -14.47
CA VAL A 310 -19.00 6.47 -14.52
C VAL A 310 -19.00 7.06 -13.12
N LEU A 311 -18.34 8.20 -12.97
CA LEU A 311 -18.41 9.04 -11.78
C LEU A 311 -19.55 10.05 -12.03
N PRO A 312 -20.60 10.07 -11.20
CA PRO A 312 -21.69 11.04 -11.29
C PRO A 312 -21.17 12.46 -11.02
N ALA A 313 -21.91 13.45 -11.51
CA ALA A 313 -21.65 14.85 -11.18
C ALA A 313 -21.78 15.11 -9.67
N VAL A 314 -20.95 16.03 -9.16
CA VAL A 314 -20.90 16.39 -7.74
C VAL A 314 -20.87 17.91 -7.57
N ASP A 315 -21.36 18.40 -6.44
CA ASP A 315 -21.36 19.84 -6.13
C ASP A 315 -19.97 20.36 -5.72
N LEU A 316 -19.08 19.47 -5.25
CA LEU A 316 -17.78 19.84 -4.69
C LEU A 316 -16.70 18.85 -5.13
N ALA A 317 -15.61 19.39 -5.66
CA ALA A 317 -14.35 18.68 -5.88
C ALA A 317 -13.23 19.39 -5.12
N LEU A 318 -12.34 18.63 -4.49
CA LEU A 318 -11.16 19.13 -3.77
C LEU A 318 -9.88 18.71 -4.50
N GLY A 319 -8.78 19.44 -4.29
CA GLY A 319 -7.46 19.08 -4.83
C GLY A 319 -7.31 19.20 -6.35
N GLY A 320 -8.15 20.03 -7.00
CA GLY A 320 -8.11 20.30 -8.44
C GLY A 320 -9.50 20.58 -9.01
N ALA A 321 -9.61 21.63 -9.83
CA ALA A 321 -10.87 22.04 -10.46
C ALA A 321 -11.18 21.30 -11.77
N THR A 322 -10.18 20.67 -12.38
CA THR A 322 -10.27 19.91 -13.65
C THR A 322 -9.74 18.51 -13.47
N VAL A 323 -10.16 17.60 -14.34
CA VAL A 323 -9.55 16.28 -14.52
C VAL A 323 -8.82 16.31 -15.86
N ASP A 324 -7.50 16.28 -15.81
CA ASP A 324 -6.63 16.56 -16.96
C ASP A 324 -6.75 15.47 -18.03
N LEU A 325 -7.02 14.23 -17.62
CA LEU A 325 -7.17 13.08 -18.53
C LEU A 325 -8.29 13.28 -19.56
N VAL A 326 -9.33 14.03 -19.22
CA VAL A 326 -10.52 14.25 -20.06
C VAL A 326 -10.80 15.72 -20.34
N ASP A 327 -9.98 16.64 -19.83
CA ASP A 327 -10.12 18.10 -19.97
C ASP A 327 -11.55 18.60 -19.63
N ARG A 328 -12.06 18.17 -18.47
CA ARG A 328 -13.38 18.55 -17.97
C ARG A 328 -13.33 19.02 -16.52
N PRO A 329 -14.29 19.84 -16.08
CA PRO A 329 -14.45 20.18 -14.67
C PRO A 329 -14.53 18.93 -13.80
N ALA A 330 -13.86 18.93 -12.65
CA ALA A 330 -13.84 17.79 -11.73
C ALA A 330 -15.21 17.52 -11.05
N THR A 331 -16.15 18.45 -11.18
CA THR A 331 -17.54 18.35 -10.69
C THR A 331 -18.51 17.75 -11.70
N ASP A 332 -18.10 17.59 -12.96
CA ASP A 332 -18.95 17.03 -14.00
C ASP A 332 -19.13 15.52 -13.82
N GLU A 333 -20.12 14.94 -14.51
CA GLU A 333 -20.15 13.50 -14.73
C GLU A 333 -19.01 13.10 -15.68
N LEU A 334 -18.21 12.11 -15.27
CA LEU A 334 -17.01 11.68 -15.98
C LEU A 334 -17.02 10.17 -16.20
N GLU A 335 -16.69 9.74 -17.42
CA GLU A 335 -16.40 8.33 -17.71
C GLU A 335 -14.89 8.14 -17.77
N LEU A 336 -14.34 7.35 -16.85
CA LEU A 336 -12.90 7.21 -16.61
C LEU A 336 -12.53 5.74 -16.44
N PRO A 337 -11.29 5.34 -16.77
CA PRO A 337 -10.83 3.98 -16.48
C PRO A 337 -10.60 3.80 -14.98
N THR A 338 -10.75 2.58 -14.48
CA THR A 338 -10.44 2.22 -13.08
C THR A 338 -9.01 2.61 -12.71
N ALA A 339 -8.08 2.60 -13.68
CA ALA A 339 -6.71 3.09 -13.60
C ALA A 339 -6.49 4.39 -12.80
N VAL A 340 -7.42 5.35 -12.86
CA VAL A 340 -7.28 6.64 -12.15
C VAL A 340 -7.97 6.67 -10.79
N ILE A 341 -8.72 5.63 -10.42
CA ILE A 341 -9.40 5.55 -9.12
C ILE A 341 -8.40 5.08 -8.08
N TYR A 342 -8.09 5.96 -7.14
CA TYR A 342 -7.04 5.79 -6.15
C TYR A 342 -7.20 4.52 -5.32
N CYS A 343 -6.18 3.66 -5.33
CA CYS A 343 -6.13 2.36 -4.64
C CYS A 343 -7.18 1.32 -5.07
N ALA A 344 -7.97 1.58 -6.11
CA ALA A 344 -9.11 0.73 -6.49
C ALA A 344 -8.76 -0.74 -6.71
N LEU A 345 -7.52 -1.01 -7.10
CA LEU A 345 -6.98 -2.31 -7.45
C LEU A 345 -5.70 -2.62 -6.67
N SER A 346 -5.49 -1.94 -5.53
CA SER A 346 -4.29 -2.07 -4.70
C SER A 346 -4.00 -3.54 -4.44
N PRO A 347 -2.82 -4.07 -4.86
CA PRO A 347 -2.47 -5.46 -4.64
C PRO A 347 -2.20 -5.82 -3.17
N LEU A 348 -2.40 -4.88 -2.23
CA LEU A 348 -2.53 -5.16 -0.80
C LEU A 348 -3.92 -5.71 -0.42
N GLY A 349 -4.89 -5.74 -1.35
CA GLY A 349 -6.16 -6.47 -1.20
C GLY A 349 -7.37 -5.64 -0.79
N TRP A 350 -7.41 -4.33 -1.11
CA TRP A 350 -8.61 -3.52 -0.86
C TRP A 350 -9.71 -3.76 -1.91
N GLY A 351 -10.96 -3.50 -1.54
CA GLY A 351 -12.07 -3.27 -2.49
C GLY A 351 -12.79 -4.53 -2.98
N ARG A 352 -12.09 -5.57 -3.46
CA ARG A 352 -12.72 -6.80 -3.98
C ARG A 352 -11.80 -8.03 -3.90
N LEU A 353 -11.65 -8.62 -2.72
CA LEU A 353 -11.24 -10.03 -2.61
C LEU A 353 -12.49 -10.91 -2.68
N ARG A 354 -13.16 -10.91 -3.84
CA ARG A 354 -14.29 -11.82 -4.06
C ARG A 354 -13.93 -12.83 -5.14
N CYS A 355 -13.32 -13.93 -4.72
CA CYS A 355 -13.64 -15.19 -5.35
C CYS A 355 -15.05 -15.53 -4.85
N GLU A 356 -16.11 -15.00 -5.51
CA GLU A 356 -17.43 -15.59 -5.29
C GLU A 356 -17.39 -16.93 -6.02
N ASP A 357 -17.56 -18.03 -5.29
CA ASP A 357 -17.84 -19.31 -5.92
C ASP A 357 -19.00 -19.10 -6.88
N ALA A 358 -18.79 -19.40 -8.16
CA ALA A 358 -19.86 -19.32 -9.15
C ALA A 358 -21.02 -20.22 -8.67
N ALA A 359 -22.14 -19.59 -8.31
CA ALA A 359 -23.34 -20.26 -7.82
C ALA A 359 -24.01 -21.12 -8.90
#